data_AF-A0A9P7ATJ3-F1
#
_entry.id   AF-A0A9P7ATJ3-F1
#
_cell.length_a   1.000
_cell.length_b   1.000
_cell.length_c   1.000
_cell.angle_alpha   90.00
_cell.angle_beta   90.00
_cell.angle_gamma   90.00
#
_symmetry.space_group_name_H-M   'P 1'
#
loop_
_entity.id
_entity.type
_entity.pdbx_description
1 polymer ?
#
loop_
_entity_poly.entity_id
_entity_poly.type
_entity_poly.pdbx_seq_one_letter_code
_entity_poly.pdbx_strand_id
1 'polypeptide(L)'
;MANNVDATASVTDTTPGNCGLSADLKFTPHTVCSTVVNEHIDTLSVKKALGIDNADSRVIRIIVLRKLDPITTLSDKEFLLAWWEVVKCHRVLWKRGVHHRNVSPSNIMGYRFGGRFIGVLNDFDLSSIIQSISSIQDAPKGFERTGTVPFMSLHLLTRKAIAGQVEHLYYHDAESFIWVLTWICLRYENGELLRRNRPLDEWLTVDARGCHQKKAGYLATVDEICPTRSHEANFKVVMRCLEVIHKYLGPFTSVPADDEVVFKTWLLNHVPKNVLEGNISLIE
;
A
#
# COMPACT_ATOMS: atom_id res chain seq x y z
N MET A 1 21.00 20.42 -62.50
CA MET A 1 19.66 20.96 -62.15
C MET A 1 19.04 19.96 -61.19
N ALA A 2 19.12 20.25 -59.89
CA ALA A 2 17.98 20.67 -59.05
C ALA A 2 17.27 19.44 -58.44
N ASN A 3 16.96 19.34 -57.15
CA ASN A 3 17.17 20.19 -55.98
C ASN A 3 17.11 19.28 -54.75
N ASN A 4 17.98 19.53 -53.77
CA ASN A 4 17.83 19.11 -52.39
C ASN A 4 16.73 19.98 -51.77
N VAL A 5 15.75 19.39 -51.07
CA VAL A 5 14.83 20.14 -50.21
C VAL A 5 14.78 19.44 -48.87
N ASP A 6 15.47 20.04 -47.90
CA ASP A 6 15.27 19.84 -46.47
C ASP A 6 13.82 20.15 -46.11
N ALA A 7 13.14 19.18 -45.50
CA ALA A 7 11.87 19.41 -44.80
C ALA A 7 12.14 19.37 -43.29
N THR A 8 12.45 20.54 -42.74
CA THR A 8 12.38 20.81 -41.31
C THR A 8 10.91 20.75 -40.86
N ALA A 9 10.51 19.69 -40.17
CA ALA A 9 9.22 19.63 -39.49
C ALA A 9 9.34 20.32 -38.12
N SER A 10 8.76 21.51 -38.02
CA SER A 10 8.56 22.25 -36.77
C SER A 10 7.65 21.48 -35.82
N VAL A 11 8.14 21.18 -34.62
CA VAL A 11 7.33 20.66 -33.50
C VAL A 11 6.46 21.81 -32.99
N THR A 12 5.19 21.83 -33.40
CA THR A 12 4.18 22.68 -32.77
C THR A 12 3.66 22.01 -31.51
N ASP A 13 3.85 22.69 -30.40
CA ASP A 13 3.40 22.36 -29.05
C ASP A 13 1.87 22.27 -29.00
N THR A 14 1.32 21.06 -29.13
CA THR A 14 -0.10 20.81 -28.85
C THR A 14 -0.25 20.38 -27.40
N THR A 15 -0.83 21.28 -26.61
CA THR A 15 -1.27 21.05 -25.23
C THR A 15 -2.05 19.74 -25.10
N PRO A 16 -1.71 18.85 -24.14
CA PRO A 16 -2.54 17.68 -23.86
C PRO A 16 -3.85 18.14 -23.24
N GLY A 17 -4.95 17.76 -23.91
CA GLY A 17 -6.32 17.93 -23.44
C GLY A 17 -6.48 17.42 -22.01
N ASN A 18 -7.18 18.23 -21.23
CA ASN A 18 -7.48 18.06 -19.82
C ASN A 18 -8.30 16.76 -19.61
N CYS A 19 -7.63 15.64 -19.34
CA CYS A 19 -8.28 14.43 -18.83
C CYS A 19 -8.73 14.70 -17.40
N GLY A 20 -10.06 14.76 -17.20
CA GLY A 20 -10.74 15.07 -15.94
C GLY A 20 -10.51 14.05 -14.82
N LEU A 21 -9.29 13.97 -14.31
CA LEU A 21 -9.06 13.68 -12.90
C LEU A 21 -9.26 15.00 -12.16
N SER A 22 -10.21 15.04 -11.21
CA SER A 22 -10.46 16.23 -10.40
C SER A 22 -9.14 16.82 -9.90
N ALA A 23 -9.02 18.15 -9.96
CA ALA A 23 -7.90 18.91 -9.45
C ALA A 23 -7.56 18.60 -7.96
N ASP A 24 -8.44 17.89 -7.26
CA ASP A 24 -8.36 17.56 -5.84
C ASP A 24 -7.37 16.43 -5.49
N LEU A 25 -6.91 15.62 -6.46
CA LEU A 25 -5.82 14.64 -6.22
C LEU A 25 -4.42 15.27 -6.23
N LYS A 26 -4.29 16.56 -6.54
CA LYS A 26 -3.00 17.27 -6.53
C LYS A 26 -2.48 17.57 -5.12
N PHE A 27 -3.28 17.33 -4.08
CA PHE A 27 -2.96 17.61 -2.67
C PHE A 27 -2.72 16.35 -1.81
N THR A 28 -2.37 15.21 -2.40
CA THR A 28 -1.74 14.10 -1.68
C THR A 28 -0.22 14.21 -1.81
N PRO A 29 0.56 14.04 -0.74
CA PRO A 29 2.00 13.92 -0.89
C PRO A 29 2.27 12.61 -1.66
N HIS A 30 2.55 12.76 -2.94
CA HIS A 30 3.24 11.80 -3.80
C HIS A 30 2.46 10.55 -4.24
N THR A 31 1.25 10.72 -4.75
CA THR A 31 0.70 9.75 -5.70
C THR A 31 1.54 9.81 -6.99
N VAL A 32 2.19 8.71 -7.37
CA VAL A 32 3.03 8.66 -8.58
C VAL A 32 2.13 8.85 -9.80
N CYS A 33 2.34 9.94 -10.53
CA CYS A 33 1.65 10.21 -11.78
C CYS A 33 2.21 9.29 -12.88
N SER A 34 1.36 8.48 -13.49
CA SER A 34 1.73 7.67 -14.65
C SER A 34 1.61 8.51 -15.93
N THR A 35 2.54 8.35 -16.86
CA THR A 35 2.39 8.90 -18.21
C THR A 35 1.96 7.78 -19.13
N VAL A 36 0.80 7.94 -19.76
CA VAL A 36 0.34 7.02 -20.80
C VAL A 36 0.97 7.45 -22.11
N VAL A 37 1.88 6.64 -22.63
CA VAL A 37 2.37 6.79 -24.00
C VAL A 37 1.39 6.03 -24.89
N ASN A 38 0.59 6.78 -25.63
CA ASN A 38 -0.22 6.22 -26.71
C ASN A 38 0.66 6.14 -27.95
N GLU A 39 1.32 5.01 -28.17
CA GLU A 39 1.77 4.68 -29.51
C GLU A 39 0.55 4.15 -30.28
N HIS A 40 0.19 4.81 -31.38
CA HIS A 40 -0.87 4.34 -32.29
C HIS A 40 -0.39 3.10 -33.08
N ILE A 41 -0.05 2.02 -32.38
CA ILE A 41 0.08 0.69 -32.97
C ILE A 41 -1.32 0.08 -32.92
N ASP A 42 -2.21 0.61 -33.74
CA ASP A 42 -3.56 0.09 -33.87
C ASP A 42 -3.50 -1.23 -34.66
N THR A 43 -4.07 -2.29 -34.09
CA THR A 43 -4.25 -3.58 -34.79
C THR A 43 -5.14 -3.44 -36.02
N LEU A 44 -5.86 -2.32 -36.18
CA LEU A 44 -6.70 -2.00 -37.32
C LEU A 44 -5.96 -2.08 -38.67
N SER A 45 -4.73 -1.54 -38.75
CA SER A 45 -3.95 -1.56 -39.99
C SER A 45 -3.51 -2.98 -40.38
N VAL A 46 -3.14 -3.80 -39.39
CA VAL A 46 -2.75 -5.20 -39.59
C VAL A 46 -3.97 -6.07 -39.92
N LYS A 47 -5.11 -5.85 -39.25
CA LYS A 47 -6.36 -6.58 -39.49
C LYS A 47 -6.98 -6.27 -40.84
N LYS A 48 -6.91 -5.01 -41.30
CA LYS A 48 -7.29 -4.62 -42.68
C LYS A 48 -6.42 -5.30 -43.73
N ALA A 49 -5.12 -5.40 -43.50
CA ALA A 49 -4.22 -6.12 -44.39
C ALA A 49 -4.49 -7.63 -44.45
N LEU A 50 -5.12 -8.20 -43.40
CA LEU A 50 -5.48 -9.62 -43.30
C LEU A 50 -6.95 -9.93 -43.67
N GLY A 51 -7.75 -8.93 -44.07
CA GLY A 51 -9.15 -9.12 -44.49
C GLY A 51 -10.11 -9.54 -43.37
N ILE A 52 -9.81 -9.19 -42.12
CA ILE A 52 -10.66 -9.53 -40.97
C ILE A 52 -11.58 -8.34 -40.67
N ASP A 53 -12.81 -8.38 -41.20
CA ASP A 53 -13.74 -7.25 -41.20
C ASP A 53 -14.56 -7.07 -39.90
N ASN A 54 -14.27 -7.78 -38.81
CA ASN A 54 -15.16 -7.75 -37.64
C ASN A 54 -14.50 -8.05 -36.28
N ALA A 55 -13.54 -7.25 -35.84
CA ALA A 55 -13.02 -7.39 -34.48
C ALA A 55 -12.53 -6.07 -33.89
N ASP A 56 -13.13 -5.68 -32.75
CA ASP A 56 -12.70 -4.61 -31.85
C ASP A 56 -11.20 -4.31 -31.97
N SER A 57 -10.86 -3.06 -32.29
CA SER A 57 -9.46 -2.61 -32.29
C SER A 57 -8.95 -2.59 -30.85
N ARG A 58 -7.94 -3.40 -30.57
CA ARG A 58 -7.22 -3.33 -29.30
C ARG A 58 -6.10 -2.32 -29.48
N VAL A 59 -6.18 -1.23 -28.73
CA VAL A 59 -5.12 -0.22 -28.64
C VAL A 59 -4.15 -0.67 -27.56
N ILE A 60 -2.88 -0.84 -27.91
CA ILE A 60 -1.82 -1.05 -26.93
C ILE A 60 -1.57 0.29 -26.24
N ARG A 61 -1.75 0.33 -24.92
CA ARG A 61 -1.38 1.50 -24.10
C ARG A 61 -0.13 1.14 -23.33
N ILE A 62 0.95 1.90 -23.55
CA ILE A 62 2.18 1.73 -22.79
C ILE A 62 2.13 2.73 -21.64
N ILE A 63 2.09 2.21 -20.41
CA ILE A 63 2.16 3.04 -19.21
C ILE A 63 3.62 3.06 -18.77
N VAL A 64 4.25 4.24 -18.85
CA VAL A 64 5.60 4.43 -18.33
C VAL A 64 5.50 4.89 -16.89
N LEU A 65 6.02 4.07 -15.99
CA LEU A 65 6.03 4.32 -14.55
C LEU A 65 7.45 4.52 -14.08
N ARG A 66 7.63 5.39 -13.08
CA ARG A 66 8.87 5.44 -12.31
C ARG A 66 9.08 4.06 -11.68
N LYS A 67 10.31 3.53 -11.80
CA LYS A 67 10.70 2.33 -11.06
C LYS A 67 10.58 2.62 -9.55
N LEU A 68 9.80 1.79 -8.87
CA LEU A 68 9.70 1.81 -7.41
C LEU A 68 10.47 0.64 -6.83
N ASP A 69 11.15 0.90 -5.71
CA ASP A 69 11.84 -0.11 -4.93
C ASP A 69 10.97 -0.52 -3.73
N PRO A 70 10.94 -1.81 -3.34
CA PRO A 70 10.17 -2.26 -2.19
C PRO A 70 10.65 -1.62 -0.89
N ILE A 71 9.74 -1.35 0.05
CA ILE A 71 10.13 -0.86 1.39
C ILE A 71 11.07 -1.83 2.13
N THR A 72 11.03 -3.12 1.76
CA THR A 72 11.85 -4.17 2.35
C THR A 72 13.34 -4.02 2.04
N THR A 73 13.73 -3.14 1.11
CA THR A 73 15.15 -2.82 0.85
C THR A 73 15.73 -1.83 1.86
N LEU A 74 14.92 -1.31 2.78
CA LEU A 74 15.32 -0.32 3.78
C LEU A 74 15.58 -0.97 5.14
N SER A 75 16.40 -0.30 5.95
CA SER A 75 16.63 -0.65 7.35
C SER A 75 16.59 0.59 8.26
N ASP A 76 16.67 0.35 9.57
CA ASP A 76 16.89 1.40 10.57
C ASP A 76 15.91 2.58 10.46
N LYS A 77 16.42 3.81 10.59
CA LYS A 77 15.63 5.03 10.57
C LYS A 77 14.95 5.27 9.21
N GLU A 78 15.61 4.93 8.10
CA GLU A 78 15.07 5.16 6.76
C GLU A 78 13.81 4.30 6.53
N PHE A 79 13.84 3.04 6.95
CA PHE A 79 12.68 2.16 6.91
C PHE A 79 11.50 2.74 7.70
N LEU A 80 11.73 3.15 8.95
CA LEU A 80 10.65 3.64 9.82
C LEU A 80 10.06 4.97 9.33
N LEU A 81 10.89 5.84 8.74
CA LEU A 81 10.44 7.06 8.07
C LEU A 81 9.51 6.74 6.90
N ALA A 82 9.93 5.85 6.00
CA ALA A 82 9.14 5.46 4.83
C ALA A 82 7.81 4.80 5.22
N TRP A 83 7.85 3.88 6.20
CA TRP A 83 6.64 3.25 6.75
C TRP A 83 5.69 4.30 7.33
N TRP A 84 6.21 5.29 8.06
CA TRP A 84 5.40 6.35 8.65
C TRP A 84 4.81 7.31 7.62
N GLU A 85 5.57 7.67 6.57
CA GLU A 85 5.07 8.45 5.43
C GLU A 85 3.87 7.77 4.77
N VAL A 86 3.98 6.45 4.56
CA VAL A 86 2.92 5.64 3.96
C VAL A 86 1.68 5.57 4.86
N VAL A 87 1.86 5.36 6.17
CA VAL A 87 0.76 5.38 7.15
C VAL A 87 0.03 6.72 7.15
N LYS A 88 0.75 7.85 7.09
CA LYS A 88 0.14 9.19 6.98
C LYS A 88 -0.66 9.33 5.67
N CYS A 89 -0.08 8.89 4.55
CA CYS A 89 -0.73 8.96 3.25
C CYS A 89 -2.03 8.12 3.24
N HIS A 90 -1.97 6.89 3.75
CA HIS A 90 -3.14 6.03 3.95
C HIS A 90 -4.21 6.71 4.80
N ARG A 91 -3.84 7.33 5.93
CA ARG A 91 -4.81 8.02 6.80
C ARG A 91 -5.53 9.15 6.06
N VAL A 92 -4.82 9.91 5.23
CA VAL A 92 -5.42 10.97 4.41
C VAL A 92 -6.39 10.40 3.37
N LEU A 93 -5.99 9.32 2.69
CA LEU A 93 -6.84 8.62 1.72
C LEU A 93 -8.09 8.03 2.36
N TRP A 94 -7.94 7.41 3.53
CA TRP A 94 -9.05 6.86 4.30
C TRP A 94 -10.08 7.94 4.67
N LYS A 95 -9.62 9.11 5.17
CA LYS A 95 -10.52 10.25 5.46
C LYS A 95 -11.27 10.77 4.22
N ARG A 96 -10.75 10.52 3.02
CA ARG A 96 -11.37 10.85 1.74
C ARG A 96 -12.21 9.70 1.16
N GLY A 97 -12.42 8.63 1.94
CA GLY A 97 -13.23 7.48 1.54
C GLY A 97 -12.54 6.53 0.56
N VAL A 98 -11.21 6.60 0.43
CA VAL A 98 -10.41 5.65 -0.35
C VAL A 98 -9.77 4.63 0.62
N HIS A 99 -10.33 3.43 0.66
CA HIS A 99 -9.94 2.40 1.63
C HIS A 99 -9.06 1.36 0.93
N HIS A 100 -7.84 1.14 1.41
CA HIS A 100 -6.86 0.30 0.71
C HIS A 100 -7.17 -1.20 0.82
N ARG A 101 -7.50 -1.68 2.02
CA ARG A 101 -7.90 -3.08 2.32
C ARG A 101 -6.87 -4.18 2.07
N ASN A 102 -5.78 -3.92 1.35
CA ASN A 102 -4.71 -4.89 1.08
C ASN A 102 -3.31 -4.39 1.47
N VAL A 103 -3.15 -3.85 2.68
CA VAL A 103 -1.84 -3.40 3.17
C VAL A 103 -0.91 -4.60 3.36
N SER A 104 0.24 -4.60 2.68
CA SER A 104 1.23 -5.68 2.72
C SER A 104 2.63 -5.13 2.38
N PRO A 105 3.72 -5.86 2.69
CA PRO A 105 5.08 -5.38 2.38
C PRO A 105 5.34 -5.21 0.88
N SER A 106 4.69 -6.00 0.02
CA SER A 106 4.81 -5.89 -1.45
C SER A 106 4.12 -4.64 -1.99
N ASN A 107 3.13 -4.13 -1.27
CA ASN A 107 2.32 -2.99 -1.68
C ASN A 107 2.87 -1.68 -1.12
N ILE A 108 3.90 -1.74 -0.27
CA ILE A 108 4.59 -0.56 0.22
C ILE A 108 5.93 -0.46 -0.50
N MET A 109 6.03 0.54 -1.36
CA MET A 109 7.17 0.77 -2.22
C MET A 109 7.67 2.20 -2.03
N GLY A 110 8.59 2.63 -2.87
CA GLY A 110 8.99 4.03 -2.91
C GLY A 110 10.07 4.29 -3.92
N TYR A 111 10.58 5.52 -3.92
CA TYR A 111 11.65 5.94 -4.82
C TYR A 111 12.59 6.90 -4.10
N ARG A 112 13.81 7.01 -4.59
CA ARG A 112 14.78 7.98 -4.06
C ARG A 112 14.64 9.33 -4.75
N PHE A 113 14.57 10.39 -3.95
CA PHE A 113 14.56 11.78 -4.40
C PHE A 113 15.27 12.65 -3.37
N GLY A 114 16.23 13.48 -3.81
CA GLY A 114 16.99 14.35 -2.90
C GLY A 114 17.73 13.59 -1.79
N GLY A 115 18.21 12.37 -2.07
CA GLY A 115 18.89 11.53 -1.08
C GLY A 115 17.98 10.85 -0.05
N ARG A 116 16.65 11.09 -0.11
CA ARG A 116 15.65 10.43 0.74
C ARG A 116 14.89 9.36 -0.02
N PHE A 117 14.49 8.30 0.67
CA PHE A 117 13.46 7.40 0.20
C PHE A 117 12.07 7.97 0.49
N ILE A 118 11.23 8.09 -0.54
CA ILE A 118 9.84 8.56 -0.43
C ILE A 118 8.92 7.35 -0.52
N GLY A 119 8.19 7.07 0.55
CA GLY A 119 7.27 5.94 0.62
C GLY A 119 5.99 6.14 -0.21
N VAL A 120 5.55 5.09 -0.89
CA VAL A 120 4.34 5.05 -1.73
C VAL A 120 3.55 3.78 -1.40
N LEU A 121 2.27 3.95 -1.10
CA LEU A 121 1.33 2.83 -1.05
C LEU A 121 0.84 2.54 -2.48
N ASN A 122 0.99 1.31 -2.94
CA ASN A 122 0.59 0.84 -4.27
C ASN A 122 -0.50 -0.23 -4.16
N ASP A 123 -1.06 -0.65 -5.30
CA ASP A 123 -2.06 -1.74 -5.40
C ASP A 123 -3.41 -1.37 -4.74
N PHE A 124 -4.07 -0.39 -5.35
CA PHE A 124 -5.44 0.03 -5.02
C PHE A 124 -6.51 -0.77 -5.76
N ASP A 125 -6.17 -1.89 -6.40
CA ASP A 125 -7.11 -2.68 -7.20
C ASP A 125 -8.23 -3.29 -6.33
N LEU A 126 -7.97 -3.46 -5.03
CA LEU A 126 -8.95 -3.89 -4.03
C LEU A 126 -9.57 -2.73 -3.24
N SER A 127 -9.28 -1.48 -3.63
CA SER A 127 -9.78 -0.32 -2.93
C SER A 127 -11.26 -0.04 -3.22
N SER A 128 -11.97 0.50 -2.24
CA SER A 128 -13.33 1.02 -2.43
C SER A 128 -13.34 2.53 -2.31
N ILE A 129 -14.11 3.20 -3.16
CA ILE A 129 -14.39 4.64 -3.09
C ILE A 129 -15.79 4.84 -2.51
N ILE A 130 -15.89 5.43 -1.32
CA ILE A 130 -17.18 5.68 -0.65
C ILE A 130 -17.89 6.94 -1.21
N GLN A 131 -17.15 7.87 -1.81
CA GLN A 131 -17.64 9.24 -2.05
C GLN A 131 -18.68 9.41 -3.18
N SER A 132 -19.17 8.34 -3.82
CA SER A 132 -20.15 8.47 -4.93
C SER A 132 -21.32 7.47 -4.95
N ILE A 133 -21.58 6.73 -3.86
CA ILE A 133 -22.62 5.68 -3.89
C ILE A 133 -23.69 5.92 -2.82
N SER A 134 -24.43 7.03 -2.98
CA SER A 134 -25.76 7.20 -2.39
C SER A 134 -26.87 6.62 -3.26
N SER A 135 -26.54 6.01 -4.39
CA SER A 135 -27.48 5.27 -5.23
C SER A 135 -26.76 4.10 -5.91
N ILE A 136 -27.39 2.93 -5.90
CA ILE A 136 -27.01 1.63 -6.48
C ILE A 136 -26.63 0.57 -5.42
N GLN A 137 -27.41 -0.51 -5.43
CA GLN A 137 -27.33 -1.68 -4.55
C GLN A 137 -26.04 -2.53 -4.76
N ASP A 138 -25.14 -2.11 -5.65
CA ASP A 138 -23.99 -2.87 -6.17
C ASP A 138 -22.62 -2.29 -5.80
N ALA A 139 -22.53 -1.33 -4.86
CA ALA A 139 -21.24 -0.95 -4.28
C ALA A 139 -20.58 -2.16 -3.59
N PRO A 140 -19.26 -2.40 -3.71
CA PRO A 140 -18.55 -3.38 -2.89
C PRO A 140 -18.67 -2.98 -1.42
N LYS A 141 -19.59 -3.63 -0.69
CA LYS A 141 -20.03 -3.27 0.67
C LYS A 141 -18.95 -3.40 1.75
N GLY A 142 -17.68 -3.59 1.38
CA GLY A 142 -16.57 -3.77 2.33
C GLY A 142 -16.59 -5.08 3.08
N PHE A 143 -17.38 -6.04 2.60
CA PHE A 143 -17.52 -7.38 3.14
C PHE A 143 -16.68 -8.42 2.37
N GLU A 144 -16.05 -8.05 1.26
CA GLU A 144 -15.28 -8.98 0.45
C GLU A 144 -13.97 -9.37 1.13
N ARG A 145 -13.56 -10.64 0.97
CA ARG A 145 -12.29 -11.17 1.50
C ARG A 145 -11.12 -10.67 0.65
N THR A 146 -10.74 -9.43 0.85
CA THR A 146 -9.57 -8.80 0.22
C THR A 146 -8.43 -8.70 1.21
N GLY A 147 -7.22 -9.12 0.83
CA GLY A 147 -6.06 -9.01 1.70
C GLY A 147 -5.08 -10.18 1.61
N THR A 148 -3.83 -9.90 1.93
CA THR A 148 -2.77 -10.90 2.03
C THR A 148 -2.79 -11.52 3.44
N VAL A 149 -3.13 -12.82 3.55
CA VAL A 149 -3.51 -13.50 4.82
C VAL A 149 -2.63 -13.18 6.04
N PRO A 150 -1.29 -13.24 5.98
CA PRO A 150 -0.44 -12.87 7.13
C PRO A 150 -0.63 -11.45 7.66
N PHE A 151 -0.99 -10.51 6.78
CA PHE A 151 -1.12 -9.09 7.09
C PHE A 151 -2.55 -8.68 7.42
N MET A 152 -3.55 -9.49 7.06
CA MET A 152 -4.94 -9.26 7.47
C MET A 152 -5.07 -9.18 9.00
N SER A 153 -5.95 -8.32 9.49
CA SER A 153 -6.24 -8.21 10.91
C SER A 153 -6.76 -9.51 11.50
N LEU A 154 -6.54 -9.75 12.80
CA LEU A 154 -7.04 -10.94 13.49
C LEU A 154 -8.57 -11.07 13.36
N HIS A 155 -9.30 -9.96 13.46
CA HIS A 155 -10.75 -10.00 13.27
C HIS A 155 -11.17 -10.42 11.85
N LEU A 156 -10.43 -9.97 10.82
CA LEU A 156 -10.71 -10.36 9.43
C LEU A 156 -10.37 -11.82 9.11
N LEU A 157 -9.63 -12.51 9.99
CA LEU A 157 -9.33 -13.93 9.88
C LEU A 157 -10.37 -14.84 10.59
N THR A 158 -11.43 -14.26 11.19
CA THR A 158 -12.51 -15.02 11.81
C THR A 158 -13.47 -15.63 10.79
N ARG A 159 -14.22 -16.67 11.18
CA ARG A 159 -15.22 -17.31 10.28
C ARG A 159 -16.24 -16.33 9.73
N LYS A 160 -16.72 -15.39 10.55
CA LYS A 160 -17.71 -14.37 10.13
C LYS A 160 -17.11 -13.44 9.08
N ALA A 161 -15.88 -12.98 9.30
CA ALA A 161 -15.19 -12.13 8.33
C ALA A 161 -14.90 -12.87 7.02
N ILE A 162 -14.44 -14.12 7.09
CA ILE A 162 -14.21 -14.96 5.91
C ILE A 162 -15.50 -15.17 5.10
N ALA A 163 -16.65 -15.26 5.78
CA ALA A 163 -17.97 -15.35 5.16
C ALA A 163 -18.52 -14.01 4.65
N GLY A 164 -17.73 -12.93 4.73
CA GLY A 164 -18.14 -11.59 4.32
C GLY A 164 -19.24 -10.97 5.17
N GLN A 165 -19.17 -11.17 6.48
CA GLN A 165 -20.14 -10.65 7.44
C GLN A 165 -19.56 -9.59 8.38
N VAL A 166 -18.31 -9.19 8.13
CA VAL A 166 -17.61 -8.18 8.92
C VAL A 166 -17.24 -7.04 7.99
N GLU A 167 -17.67 -5.83 8.36
CA GLU A 167 -17.30 -4.61 7.66
C GLU A 167 -15.82 -4.30 7.85
N HIS A 168 -15.13 -3.94 6.77
CA HIS A 168 -13.74 -3.50 6.83
C HIS A 168 -13.62 -2.08 7.38
N LEU A 169 -13.05 -1.96 8.58
CA LEU A 169 -12.91 -0.71 9.34
C LEU A 169 -11.45 -0.26 9.41
N TYR A 170 -11.20 0.99 9.81
CA TYR A 170 -9.85 1.58 9.78
C TYR A 170 -8.82 0.78 10.57
N TYR A 171 -9.23 0.25 11.73
CA TYR A 171 -8.33 -0.54 12.57
C TYR A 171 -7.84 -1.82 11.90
N HIS A 172 -8.54 -2.34 10.89
CA HIS A 172 -8.06 -3.49 10.12
C HIS A 172 -6.83 -3.15 9.30
N ASP A 173 -6.84 -1.99 8.63
CA ASP A 173 -5.66 -1.50 7.89
C ASP A 173 -4.56 -1.05 8.87
N ALA A 174 -4.92 -0.44 10.01
CA ALA A 174 -3.96 -0.08 11.05
C ALA A 174 -3.24 -1.32 11.61
N GLU A 175 -3.96 -2.39 11.91
CA GLU A 175 -3.38 -3.67 12.34
C GLU A 175 -2.46 -4.24 11.25
N SER A 176 -2.87 -4.14 9.98
CA SER A 176 -2.09 -4.60 8.85
C SER A 176 -0.74 -3.88 8.73
N PHE A 177 -0.71 -2.55 8.96
CA PHE A 177 0.56 -1.80 9.03
C PHE A 177 1.48 -2.26 10.15
N ILE A 178 0.92 -2.63 11.31
CA ILE A 178 1.68 -3.17 12.44
C ILE A 178 2.25 -4.54 12.06
N TRP A 179 1.46 -5.41 11.41
CA TRP A 179 1.95 -6.70 10.93
C TRP A 179 3.05 -6.57 9.87
N VAL A 180 2.97 -5.59 8.98
CA VAL A 180 4.07 -5.27 8.05
C VAL A 180 5.34 -4.87 8.82
N LEU A 181 5.20 -3.96 9.79
CA LEU A 181 6.33 -3.48 10.60
C LEU A 181 7.00 -4.66 11.34
N THR A 182 6.21 -5.52 11.99
CA THR A 182 6.67 -6.75 12.64
C THR A 182 7.37 -7.68 11.65
N TRP A 183 6.74 -7.94 10.51
CA TRP A 183 7.26 -8.86 9.50
C TRP A 183 8.63 -8.45 8.97
N ILE A 184 8.81 -7.15 8.68
CA ILE A 184 10.08 -6.65 8.15
C ILE A 184 11.16 -6.71 9.23
N CYS A 185 10.87 -6.22 10.45
CA CYS A 185 11.82 -6.21 11.56
C CYS A 185 12.33 -7.62 11.96
N LEU A 186 11.55 -8.67 11.68
CA LEU A 186 11.94 -10.04 12.01
C LEU A 186 12.62 -10.79 10.84
N ARG A 187 12.37 -10.38 9.59
CA ARG A 187 12.74 -11.19 8.41
C ARG A 187 13.79 -10.54 7.51
N TYR A 188 14.12 -9.27 7.70
CA TYR A 188 15.07 -8.54 6.85
C TYR A 188 16.24 -8.00 7.64
N GLU A 189 17.46 -8.19 7.15
CA GLU A 189 18.71 -7.67 7.71
C GLU A 189 19.38 -6.81 6.62
N ASN A 190 19.58 -5.52 6.89
CA ASN A 190 20.16 -4.55 5.95
C ASN A 190 19.49 -4.57 4.56
N GLY A 191 18.16 -4.67 4.52
CA GLY A 191 17.38 -4.68 3.28
C GLY A 191 17.34 -6.04 2.55
N GLU A 192 17.95 -7.08 3.12
CA GLU A 192 17.95 -8.43 2.54
C GLU A 192 17.10 -9.40 3.36
N LEU A 193 16.28 -10.21 2.69
CA LEU A 193 15.50 -11.26 3.33
C LEU A 193 16.45 -12.33 3.91
N LEU A 194 16.23 -12.73 5.16
CA LEU A 194 17.00 -13.79 5.81
C LEU A 194 16.94 -15.10 5.00
N ARG A 195 18.09 -15.78 4.90
CA ARG A 195 18.24 -16.97 4.05
C ARG A 195 17.64 -18.24 4.66
N ARG A 196 17.60 -18.36 5.99
CA ARG A 196 17.14 -19.54 6.74
C ARG A 196 16.48 -19.13 8.05
N ASN A 197 15.71 -20.05 8.65
CA ASN A 197 15.07 -19.88 9.96
C ASN A 197 14.29 -18.56 10.09
N ARG A 198 13.56 -18.21 9.03
CA ARG A 198 12.79 -16.97 9.00
C ARG A 198 11.63 -17.06 9.98
N PRO A 199 11.54 -16.14 10.95
CA PRO A 199 10.36 -16.05 11.78
C PRO A 199 9.11 -15.88 10.90
N LEU A 200 7.99 -16.42 11.37
CA LEU A 200 6.66 -16.30 10.76
C LEU A 200 6.47 -17.00 9.39
N ASP A 201 7.45 -17.75 8.87
CA ASP A 201 7.29 -18.49 7.59
C ASP A 201 6.09 -19.44 7.63
N GLU A 202 5.81 -20.02 8.80
CA GLU A 202 4.65 -20.89 9.03
C GLU A 202 3.27 -20.19 8.90
N TRP A 203 3.22 -18.86 8.87
CA TRP A 203 1.97 -18.14 8.60
C TRP A 203 1.58 -18.20 7.12
N LEU A 204 2.56 -18.43 6.23
CA LEU A 204 2.35 -18.53 4.79
C LEU A 204 1.81 -19.89 4.35
N THR A 205 1.93 -20.91 5.20
CA THR A 205 1.60 -22.30 4.86
C THR A 205 0.23 -22.74 5.38
N VAL A 206 -0.45 -21.87 6.12
CA VAL A 206 -1.74 -22.15 6.75
C VAL A 206 -2.87 -21.35 6.11
N ASP A 207 -4.10 -21.82 6.28
CA ASP A 207 -5.28 -21.06 5.89
C ASP A 207 -5.52 -19.86 6.83
N ALA A 208 -6.55 -19.06 6.54
CA ALA A 208 -6.86 -17.88 7.33
C ALA A 208 -7.08 -18.18 8.82
N ARG A 209 -7.71 -19.31 9.14
CA ARG A 209 -7.96 -19.72 10.53
C ARG A 209 -6.69 -20.18 11.23
N GLY A 210 -5.84 -20.93 10.56
CA GLY A 210 -4.53 -21.31 11.08
C GLY A 210 -3.65 -20.09 11.28
N CYS A 211 -3.69 -19.12 10.35
CA CYS A 211 -2.97 -17.87 10.48
C CYS A 211 -3.46 -17.08 11.70
N HIS A 212 -4.79 -16.99 11.91
CA HIS A 212 -5.35 -16.39 13.12
C HIS A 212 -4.79 -17.03 14.39
N GLN A 213 -4.78 -18.37 14.47
CA GLN A 213 -4.29 -19.08 15.65
C GLN A 213 -2.81 -18.81 15.90
N LYS A 214 -1.98 -18.81 14.84
CA LYS A 214 -0.55 -18.52 14.94
C LYS A 214 -0.26 -17.08 15.34
N LYS A 215 -1.02 -16.11 14.82
CA LYS A 215 -0.93 -14.68 15.20
C LYS A 215 -1.31 -14.46 16.66
N ALA A 216 -2.41 -15.07 17.10
CA ALA A 216 -2.84 -15.00 18.50
C ALA A 216 -1.81 -15.65 19.43
N GLY A 217 -1.23 -16.80 19.06
CA GLY A 217 -0.14 -17.44 19.80
C GLY A 217 1.12 -16.57 19.86
N TYR A 218 1.50 -15.95 18.73
CA TYR A 218 2.63 -15.04 18.66
C TYR A 218 2.48 -13.86 19.63
N LEU A 219 1.28 -13.25 19.73
CA LEU A 219 1.03 -12.16 20.68
C LEU A 219 1.23 -12.58 22.14
N ALA A 220 1.08 -13.87 22.46
CA ALA A 220 1.28 -14.40 23.80
C ALA A 220 2.74 -14.72 24.14
N THR A 221 3.64 -14.79 23.16
CA THR A 221 5.06 -15.20 23.33
C THR A 221 6.03 -14.19 22.69
N VAL A 222 5.58 -12.97 22.41
CA VAL A 222 6.36 -12.00 21.61
C VAL A 222 7.60 -11.49 22.36
N ASP A 223 7.60 -11.54 23.68
CA ASP A 223 8.71 -11.19 24.56
C ASP A 223 9.95 -12.10 24.39
N GLU A 224 9.78 -13.30 23.84
CA GLU A 224 10.86 -14.25 23.57
C GLU A 224 11.53 -14.04 22.20
N ILE A 225 11.05 -13.10 21.38
CA ILE A 225 11.44 -12.97 19.98
C ILE A 225 12.38 -11.79 19.75
N CYS A 226 13.50 -12.05 19.10
CA CYS A 226 14.49 -11.03 18.75
C CYS A 226 14.33 -10.56 17.28
N PRO A 227 14.37 -9.24 17.02
CA PRO A 227 14.46 -8.71 15.66
C PRO A 227 15.85 -8.92 15.05
N THR A 228 15.96 -8.64 13.75
CA THR A 228 17.26 -8.48 13.09
C THR A 228 18.00 -7.24 13.61
N ARG A 229 19.33 -7.22 13.47
CA ARG A 229 20.18 -6.17 14.08
C ARG A 229 19.83 -4.79 13.51
N SER A 230 19.65 -4.70 12.19
CA SER A 230 19.26 -3.46 11.50
C SER A 230 17.82 -2.97 11.78
N HIS A 231 17.08 -3.66 12.67
CA HIS A 231 15.72 -3.27 13.06
C HIS A 231 15.49 -3.24 14.58
N GLU A 232 16.53 -3.38 15.41
CA GLU A 232 16.41 -3.41 16.87
C GLU A 232 15.71 -2.15 17.42
N ALA A 233 16.06 -0.96 16.90
CA ALA A 233 15.41 0.28 17.30
C ALA A 233 13.93 0.35 16.86
N ASN A 234 13.63 -0.15 15.67
CA ASN A 234 12.28 -0.17 15.10
C ASN A 234 11.37 -1.16 15.84
N PHE A 235 11.95 -2.26 16.36
CA PHE A 235 11.20 -3.26 17.09
C PHE A 235 10.64 -2.73 18.41
N LYS A 236 11.25 -1.69 19.00
CA LYS A 236 10.65 -0.98 20.15
C LYS A 236 9.30 -0.33 19.81
N VAL A 237 9.12 0.10 18.56
CA VAL A 237 7.84 0.61 18.05
C VAL A 237 6.87 -0.55 17.86
N VAL A 238 7.34 -1.65 17.26
CA VAL A 238 6.56 -2.89 17.07
C VAL A 238 5.97 -3.36 18.39
N MET A 239 6.77 -3.49 19.44
CA MET A 239 6.29 -3.99 20.75
C MET A 239 5.17 -3.12 21.30
N ARG A 240 5.31 -1.79 21.28
CA ARG A 240 4.25 -0.87 21.73
C ARG A 240 2.97 -0.99 20.90
N CYS A 241 3.09 -1.14 19.58
CA CYS A 241 1.94 -1.33 18.71
C CYS A 241 1.25 -2.70 18.96
N LEU A 242 2.03 -3.76 19.16
CA LEU A 242 1.50 -5.11 19.44
C LEU A 242 0.83 -5.21 20.80
N GLU A 243 1.32 -4.50 21.82
CA GLU A 243 0.66 -4.37 23.12
C GLU A 243 -0.76 -3.82 22.98
N VAL A 244 -0.95 -2.84 22.10
CA VAL A 244 -2.27 -2.26 21.81
C VAL A 244 -3.17 -3.28 21.12
N ILE A 245 -2.67 -4.01 20.13
CA ILE A 245 -3.41 -5.10 19.48
C ILE A 245 -3.84 -6.14 20.52
N HIS A 246 -2.91 -6.61 21.35
CA HIS A 246 -3.18 -7.60 22.39
C HIS A 246 -4.26 -7.12 23.37
N LYS A 247 -4.20 -5.85 23.79
CA LYS A 247 -5.21 -5.23 24.67
C LYS A 247 -6.62 -5.23 24.07
N TYR A 248 -6.74 -4.91 22.79
CA TYR A 248 -8.05 -4.76 22.11
C TYR A 248 -8.61 -6.06 21.52
N LEU A 249 -7.81 -7.13 21.46
CA LEU A 249 -8.28 -8.46 21.08
C LEU A 249 -8.72 -9.31 22.29
N GLY A 250 -8.48 -8.84 23.51
CA GLY A 250 -9.00 -9.47 24.71
C GLY A 250 -10.54 -9.44 24.77
N PRO A 251 -11.19 -10.42 25.42
CA PRO A 251 -12.65 -10.57 25.41
C PRO A 251 -13.42 -9.45 26.13
N PHE A 252 -12.72 -8.56 26.84
CA PHE A 252 -13.32 -7.54 27.69
C PHE A 252 -13.16 -6.10 27.15
N THR A 253 -12.44 -5.92 26.04
CA THR A 253 -12.18 -4.59 25.47
C THR A 253 -12.71 -4.52 24.05
N SER A 254 -13.59 -3.56 23.77
CA SER A 254 -13.98 -3.25 22.39
C SER A 254 -12.97 -2.31 21.75
N VAL A 255 -12.74 -2.51 20.45
CA VAL A 255 -11.98 -1.55 19.63
C VAL A 255 -12.72 -0.20 19.62
N PRO A 256 -12.03 0.94 19.73
CA PRO A 256 -12.66 2.25 19.64
C PRO A 256 -13.37 2.42 18.29
N ALA A 257 -14.59 2.97 18.30
CA ALA A 257 -15.34 3.25 17.08
C ALA A 257 -14.76 4.45 16.28
N ASP A 258 -13.97 5.31 16.93
CA ASP A 258 -13.38 6.49 16.32
C ASP A 258 -12.02 6.16 15.67
N ASP A 259 -11.98 6.27 14.34
CA ASP A 259 -10.77 6.08 13.53
C ASP A 259 -9.59 6.96 13.98
N GLU A 260 -9.84 8.16 14.47
CA GLU A 260 -8.79 9.06 14.97
C GLU A 260 -8.19 8.55 16.28
N VAL A 261 -9.03 7.99 17.16
CA VAL A 261 -8.54 7.33 18.38
C VAL A 261 -7.70 6.12 18.01
N VAL A 262 -8.16 5.29 17.06
CA VAL A 262 -7.39 4.14 16.57
C VAL A 262 -6.06 4.59 15.97
N PHE A 263 -6.06 5.54 15.04
CA PHE A 263 -4.83 6.06 14.41
C PHE A 263 -3.82 6.55 15.45
N LYS A 264 -4.29 7.33 16.44
CA LYS A 264 -3.43 7.87 17.48
C LYS A 264 -2.86 6.76 18.37
N THR A 265 -3.74 5.91 18.89
CA THR A 265 -3.38 4.94 19.92
C THR A 265 -2.69 3.70 19.38
N TRP A 266 -2.94 3.28 18.13
CA TRP A 266 -2.33 2.09 17.55
C TRP A 266 -1.06 2.41 16.76
N LEU A 267 -0.91 3.64 16.25
CA LEU A 267 0.19 4.00 15.35
C LEU A 267 0.95 5.25 15.83
N LEU A 268 0.33 6.43 15.78
CA LEU A 268 1.03 7.72 15.96
C LEU A 268 1.80 7.81 17.28
N ASN A 269 1.18 7.45 18.40
CA ASN A 269 1.75 7.63 19.73
C ASN A 269 3.01 6.79 19.98
N HIS A 270 3.28 5.81 19.12
CA HIS A 270 4.43 4.92 19.25
C HIS A 270 5.61 5.32 18.36
N VAL A 271 5.40 6.25 17.43
CA VAL A 271 6.42 6.72 16.51
C VAL A 271 7.35 7.74 17.21
N PRO A 272 8.68 7.55 17.19
CA PRO A 272 9.62 8.47 17.81
C PRO A 272 9.58 9.89 17.23
N LYS A 273 9.80 10.92 18.07
CA LYS A 273 9.76 12.33 17.65
C LYS A 273 10.67 12.66 16.46
N ASN A 274 11.88 12.10 16.43
CA ASN A 274 12.84 12.31 15.34
C ASN A 274 12.38 11.72 13.98
N VAL A 275 11.37 10.83 13.98
CA VAL A 275 10.69 10.33 12.76
C VAL A 275 9.53 11.24 12.39
N LEU A 276 8.81 11.79 13.38
CA LEU A 276 7.73 12.77 13.17
C LEU A 276 8.26 14.07 12.57
N GLU A 277 9.36 14.60 13.12
CA GLU A 277 9.99 15.88 12.78
C GLU A 277 10.81 15.85 11.47
N GLY A 278 11.20 14.67 10.97
CA GLY A 278 11.96 14.49 9.73
C GLY A 278 11.27 14.94 8.43
N ASN A 279 10.13 15.62 8.54
CA ASN A 279 9.24 16.02 7.44
C ASN A 279 9.14 17.55 7.23
N ILE A 280 9.87 18.37 8.00
CA ILE A 280 9.68 19.84 7.98
C ILE A 280 10.44 20.55 6.83
N SER A 281 11.39 19.89 6.15
CA SER A 281 12.25 20.58 5.16
C SER A 281 11.78 20.54 3.69
N LEU A 282 10.48 20.39 3.40
CA LEU A 282 9.96 20.34 2.02
C LEU A 282 8.70 21.20 1.78
N ILE A 283 8.56 22.33 2.51
CA ILE A 283 7.52 23.35 2.24
C ILE A 283 8.15 24.74 2.01
N GLU A 284 9.29 24.79 1.32
CA GLU A 284 9.79 26.03 0.69
C GLU A 284 10.11 25.77 -0.78
#